data_AF-A0A512RFP6-F1
#
_entry.id   AF-A0A512RFP6-F1
#
_cell.length_a   1.000
_cell.length_b   1.000
_cell.length_c   1.000
_cell.angle_alpha   90.00
_cell.angle_beta   90.00
_cell.angle_gamma   90.00
#
_symmetry.space_group_name_H-M   'P 1'
#
loop_
_entity.id
_entity.type
_entity.pdbx_description
1 polymer ?
#
loop_
_entity_poly.entity_id
_entity_poly.type
_entity_poly.pdbx_seq_one_letter_code
_entity_poly.pdbx_strand_id
1 'polypeptide(L)'
;MNGKLIRRTIGFYAQTPIDPMKKKSGASMLGDDAGRKYDIKWETYVGGDQLSEMLSGAIHYAGTYHIENYNCANFVLDILSMGGIQLPRTEGWWITGRGLNPGNLGEDIRQLPGSVGMKGNSPDNAGTCQPPKVFF
;
A
#
# COMPACT_ATOMS: atom_id res chain seq x y z
N MET A 1 -0.93 -14.34 -28.86
CA MET A 1 -1.85 -14.20 -27.71
C MET A 1 -2.09 -12.71 -27.49
N ASN A 2 -3.32 -12.22 -27.69
CA ASN A 2 -3.67 -10.81 -27.48
C ASN A 2 -3.95 -10.57 -26.00
N GLY A 3 -2.91 -10.46 -25.19
CA GLY A 3 -3.04 -10.13 -23.77
C GLY A 3 -3.46 -8.68 -23.59
N LYS A 4 -4.61 -8.43 -22.95
CA LYS A 4 -5.01 -7.09 -22.51
C LYS A 4 -4.34 -6.80 -21.16
N LEU A 5 -3.44 -5.82 -21.12
CA LEU A 5 -2.84 -5.36 -19.86
C LEU A 5 -3.90 -4.67 -19.00
N ILE A 6 -4.02 -5.09 -17.75
CA ILE A 6 -4.79 -4.41 -16.71
C ILE A 6 -3.81 -4.02 -15.60
N ARG A 7 -3.81 -2.75 -15.20
CA ARG A 7 -2.96 -2.23 -14.12
C ARG A 7 -3.75 -1.31 -13.21
N ARG A 8 -3.61 -1.51 -11.91
CA ARG A 8 -4.17 -0.65 -10.86
C ARG A 8 -3.04 -0.26 -9.92
N THR A 9 -2.91 1.03 -9.68
CA THR A 9 -1.99 1.61 -8.71
C THR A 9 -2.85 2.16 -7.57
N ILE A 10 -2.82 1.50 -6.41
CA ILE A 10 -3.72 1.79 -5.30
C ILE A 10 -2.97 2.10 -4.01
N GLY A 11 -3.58 2.95 -3.18
CA GLY A 11 -3.18 3.18 -1.80
C GLY A 11 -4.36 3.01 -0.83
N PHE A 12 -4.07 2.88 0.46
CA PHE A 12 -5.05 2.74 1.54
C PHE A 12 -5.00 3.95 2.47
N TYR A 13 -6.15 4.58 2.68
CA TYR A 13 -6.26 5.89 3.32
C TYR A 13 -7.38 5.95 4.35
N ALA A 14 -7.32 6.92 5.25
CA ALA A 14 -8.49 7.36 5.99
C ALA A 14 -9.33 8.29 5.13
N GLN A 15 -10.66 8.15 5.15
CA GLN A 15 -11.60 9.03 4.42
C GLN A 15 -11.62 10.46 4.93
N THR A 16 -11.23 10.67 6.19
CA THR A 16 -11.18 11.99 6.82
C THR A 16 -9.81 12.20 7.47
N PRO A 17 -9.35 13.44 7.64
CA PRO A 17 -8.08 13.72 8.30
C PRO A 17 -7.98 13.03 9.68
N ILE A 18 -6.80 12.46 9.92
CA ILE A 18 -6.43 11.75 11.15
C ILE A 18 -5.48 12.65 11.93
N ASP A 19 -5.77 12.84 13.21
CA ASP A 19 -4.94 13.59 14.14
C ASP A 19 -4.28 12.58 15.10
N PRO A 20 -2.94 12.41 15.05
CA PRO A 20 -2.22 11.48 15.92
C PRO A 20 -2.41 11.75 17.42
N MET A 21 -2.88 12.94 17.82
CA MET A 21 -3.11 13.32 19.21
C MET A 21 -4.55 13.09 19.66
N LYS A 22 -5.52 13.38 18.78
CA LYS A 22 -6.94 13.53 19.16
C LYS A 22 -7.89 12.59 18.45
N LYS A 23 -7.58 12.18 17.22
CA LYS A 23 -8.45 11.37 16.38
C LYS A 23 -7.60 10.43 15.55
N LYS A 24 -7.18 9.32 16.17
CA LYS A 24 -6.26 8.34 15.60
C LYS A 24 -6.89 7.40 14.57
N SER A 25 -8.22 7.43 14.42
CA SER A 25 -8.97 6.52 13.54
C SER A 25 -10.10 7.19 12.76
N GLY A 26 -10.53 6.52 11.71
CA GLY A 26 -11.66 6.91 10.86
C GLY A 26 -12.02 5.82 9.85
N ALA A 27 -13.10 6.02 9.10
CA ALA A 27 -13.44 5.13 7.99
C ALA A 27 -12.30 5.10 6.98
N SER A 28 -12.04 3.94 6.38
CA SER A 28 -10.99 3.78 5.37
C SER A 28 -11.50 3.87 3.94
N MET A 29 -10.59 4.07 3.00
CA MET A 29 -10.86 3.99 1.58
C MET A 29 -9.62 3.54 0.81
N LEU A 30 -9.84 2.89 -0.33
CA LEU A 30 -8.82 2.77 -1.36
C LEU A 30 -8.78 4.00 -2.24
N GLY A 31 -7.60 4.32 -2.75
CA GLY A 31 -7.38 5.46 -3.61
C GLY A 31 -6.51 5.19 -4.81
N ASP A 32 -6.72 5.95 -5.89
CA ASP A 32 -5.86 5.93 -7.07
C ASP A 32 -4.53 6.65 -6.79
N ASP A 33 -3.45 5.87 -6.83
CA ASP A 33 -2.08 6.33 -6.62
C ASP A 33 -1.27 6.41 -7.91
N ALA A 34 -1.89 6.31 -9.09
CA ALA A 34 -1.21 6.54 -10.37
C ALA A 34 -0.51 7.90 -10.42
N GLY A 35 0.75 7.91 -10.88
CA GLY A 35 1.57 9.11 -10.97
C GLY A 35 2.14 9.63 -9.64
N ARG A 36 1.86 8.98 -8.50
CA ARG A 36 2.38 9.37 -7.18
C ARG A 36 3.89 9.17 -7.10
N LYS A 37 4.59 10.12 -6.49
CA LYS A 37 6.05 10.06 -6.33
C LYS A 37 6.47 8.96 -5.35
N TYR A 38 7.60 8.32 -5.63
CA TYR A 38 8.28 7.40 -4.72
C TYR A 38 9.80 7.66 -4.76
N ASP A 39 10.51 7.21 -3.73
CA ASP A 39 11.98 7.24 -3.64
C ASP A 39 12.63 5.84 -3.68
N ILE A 40 11.82 4.80 -3.53
CA ILE A 40 12.23 3.39 -3.54
C ILE A 40 11.16 2.58 -4.28
N LYS A 41 11.61 1.62 -5.09
CA LYS A 41 10.74 0.71 -5.84
C LYS A 41 11.24 -0.72 -5.70
N TRP A 42 10.30 -1.64 -5.52
CA TRP A 42 10.53 -3.07 -5.65
C TRP A 42 9.40 -3.69 -6.45
N GLU A 43 9.76 -4.56 -7.38
CA GLU A 43 8.83 -5.27 -8.25
C GLU A 43 9.15 -6.75 -8.22
N THR A 44 8.11 -7.57 -8.19
CA THR A 44 8.23 -9.01 -8.31
C THR A 44 7.08 -9.56 -9.15
N TYR A 45 7.30 -10.73 -9.74
CA TYR A 45 6.24 -11.48 -10.40
C TYR A 45 5.56 -12.40 -9.38
N VAL A 46 4.25 -12.52 -9.51
CA VAL A 46 3.42 -13.45 -8.71
C VAL A 46 2.60 -14.33 -9.65
N GLY A 47 2.31 -15.55 -9.21
CA GLY A 47 1.42 -16.47 -9.92
C GLY A 47 -0.04 -16.01 -9.87
N GLY A 48 -0.89 -16.63 -10.69
CA GLY A 48 -2.32 -16.31 -10.76
C GLY A 48 -3.05 -16.49 -9.42
N ASP A 49 -2.77 -17.60 -8.71
CA ASP A 49 -3.41 -17.89 -7.42
C ASP A 49 -2.98 -16.90 -6.35
N GLN A 50 -1.67 -16.58 -6.28
CA GLN A 50 -1.14 -15.55 -5.37
C GLN A 50 -1.80 -14.19 -5.65
N LEU A 51 -1.91 -13.80 -6.92
CA LEU A 51 -2.57 -12.56 -7.31
C LEU A 51 -4.06 -12.56 -6.92
N SER A 52 -4.76 -13.70 -7.04
CA SER A 52 -6.16 -13.83 -6.64
C SER A 52 -6.34 -13.60 -5.14
N GLU A 53 -5.48 -14.19 -4.30
CA GLU A 53 -5.51 -13.98 -2.85
C GLU A 53 -5.18 -12.53 -2.47
N MET A 54 -4.14 -11.95 -3.09
CA MET A 54 -3.79 -10.54 -2.90
C MET A 54 -4.94 -9.60 -3.29
N LEU A 55 -5.62 -9.88 -4.41
CA LEU A 55 -6.77 -9.09 -4.85
C LEU A 55 -7.95 -9.25 -3.90
N SER A 56 -8.22 -10.46 -3.41
CA SER A 56 -9.25 -10.73 -2.41
C SER A 56 -9.02 -9.89 -1.14
N GLY A 57 -7.78 -9.86 -0.63
CA GLY A 57 -7.40 -8.99 0.47
C GLY A 57 -7.60 -7.51 0.18
N ALA A 58 -7.20 -7.08 -1.02
CA ALA A 58 -7.35 -5.69 -1.43
C ALA A 58 -8.83 -5.27 -1.53
N ILE A 59 -9.75 -6.11 -2.01
CA ILE A 59 -11.18 -5.77 -2.13
C ILE A 59 -11.94 -5.89 -0.79
N HIS A 60 -11.46 -6.75 0.12
CA HIS A 60 -12.00 -6.95 1.46
C HIS A 60 -11.17 -6.23 2.54
N TYR A 61 -10.60 -5.08 2.18
CA TYR A 61 -9.79 -4.27 3.06
C TYR A 61 -10.54 -3.86 4.34
N ALA A 62 -9.80 -3.66 5.44
CA ALA A 62 -10.38 -3.26 6.71
C ALA A 62 -11.13 -1.92 6.61
N GLY A 63 -12.40 -1.88 7.01
CA GLY A 63 -13.26 -0.67 6.92
C GLY A 63 -12.83 0.51 7.81
N THR A 64 -11.88 0.29 8.72
CA THR A 64 -11.36 1.32 9.63
C THR A 64 -9.87 1.51 9.39
N TYR A 65 -9.48 2.77 9.18
CA TYR A 65 -8.08 3.19 9.22
C TYR A 65 -7.75 3.63 10.65
N HIS A 66 -6.59 3.21 11.16
CA HIS A 66 -6.03 3.68 12.43
C HIS A 66 -4.52 3.91 12.29
N ILE A 67 -4.04 5.11 12.62
CA ILE A 67 -2.64 5.49 12.36
C ILE A 67 -1.61 4.58 13.05
N GLU A 68 -1.91 4.07 14.24
CA GLU A 68 -1.05 3.14 14.98
C GLU A 68 -1.31 1.66 14.63
N ASN A 69 -2.57 1.24 14.63
CA ASN A 69 -2.92 -0.19 14.59
C ASN A 69 -3.17 -0.75 13.17
N TYR A 70 -3.64 0.07 12.22
CA TYR A 70 -3.97 -0.40 10.87
C TYR A 70 -4.00 0.74 9.85
N ASN A 71 -2.87 0.97 9.19
CA ASN A 71 -2.67 2.04 8.23
C ASN A 71 -2.19 1.52 6.86
N CYS A 72 -1.76 2.42 5.98
CA CYS A 72 -1.28 2.06 4.65
C CYS A 72 -0.14 1.03 4.63
N ALA A 73 0.80 1.08 5.59
CA ALA A 73 1.89 0.11 5.67
C ALA A 73 1.38 -1.28 6.08
N ASN A 74 0.45 -1.34 7.05
CA ASN A 74 -0.20 -2.60 7.44
C ASN A 74 -0.91 -3.24 6.26
N PHE A 75 -1.72 -2.45 5.54
CA PHE A 75 -2.48 -2.89 4.38
C PHE A 75 -1.58 -3.52 3.31
N VAL A 76 -0.47 -2.87 2.94
CA VAL A 76 0.48 -3.40 1.95
C VAL A 76 1.11 -4.70 2.42
N LEU A 77 1.56 -4.74 3.68
CA LEU A 77 2.21 -5.92 4.26
C LEU A 77 1.26 -7.12 4.36
N ASP A 78 0.00 -6.89 4.69
CA ASP A 78 -1.01 -7.95 4.77
C ASP A 78 -1.34 -8.51 3.38
N ILE A 79 -1.52 -7.65 2.37
CA ILE A 79 -1.74 -8.09 0.98
C ILE A 79 -0.57 -8.92 0.49
N LEU A 80 0.68 -8.46 0.69
CA LEU A 80 1.87 -9.23 0.32
C LEU A 80 1.88 -10.59 1.02
N SER A 81 1.56 -10.62 2.31
CA SER A 81 1.50 -11.87 3.08
C SER A 81 0.45 -12.84 2.57
N MET A 82 -0.72 -12.35 2.10
CA MET A 82 -1.75 -13.19 1.47
C MET A 82 -1.24 -13.82 0.15
N GLY A 83 -0.41 -13.10 -0.60
CA GLY A 83 0.31 -13.63 -1.76
C GLY A 83 1.49 -14.53 -1.42
N GLY A 84 1.78 -14.78 -0.13
CA GLY A 84 2.91 -15.57 0.34
C GLY A 84 4.25 -14.83 0.38
N ILE A 85 4.25 -13.50 0.25
CA ILE A 85 5.44 -12.65 0.33
C ILE A 85 5.51 -12.04 1.73
N GLN A 86 6.52 -12.42 2.51
CA GLN A 86 6.74 -11.86 3.84
C GLN A 86 7.81 -10.78 3.78
N LEU A 87 7.45 -9.57 4.18
CA LEU A 87 8.39 -8.48 4.44
C LEU A 87 8.46 -8.21 5.96
N PRO A 88 9.57 -7.64 6.46
CA PRO A 88 9.64 -7.19 7.83
C PRO A 88 8.49 -6.23 8.18
N ARG A 89 8.03 -6.31 9.43
CA ARG A 89 7.03 -5.39 10.00
C ARG A 89 7.74 -4.46 10.97
N THR A 90 8.63 -3.62 10.47
CA THR A 90 9.43 -2.71 11.30
C THR A 90 8.56 -1.54 11.78
N GLU A 91 8.32 -1.48 13.09
CA GLU A 91 7.58 -0.37 13.71
C GLU A 91 8.48 0.86 13.91
N GLY A 92 7.88 2.04 13.71
CA GLY A 92 8.48 3.31 14.10
C GLY A 92 7.76 3.92 15.29
N TRP A 93 8.42 4.89 15.92
CA TRP A 93 7.89 5.64 17.06
C TRP A 93 7.80 7.12 16.71
N TRP A 94 6.75 7.77 17.17
CA TRP A 94 6.60 9.23 17.15
C TRP A 94 6.16 9.70 18.54
N ILE A 95 6.09 11.02 18.73
CA ILE A 95 5.93 11.65 20.06
C ILE A 95 4.74 11.09 20.85
N THR A 96 3.68 10.63 20.17
CA THR A 96 2.42 10.23 20.81
C THR A 96 1.90 8.86 20.43
N GLY A 97 2.74 8.05 19.81
CA GLY A 97 2.33 6.76 19.30
C GLY A 97 3.45 5.97 18.66
N ARG A 98 3.08 4.78 18.20
CA ARG A 98 3.95 3.90 17.43
C ARG A 98 3.13 3.05 16.46
N GLY A 99 3.82 2.47 15.51
CA GLY A 99 3.24 1.50 14.59
C GLY A 99 4.05 1.40 13.32
N LEU A 100 3.58 0.54 12.41
CA LEU A 100 4.13 0.47 11.07
C LEU A 100 3.92 1.79 10.36
N ASN A 101 4.85 2.19 9.50
CA ASN A 101 4.73 3.41 8.74
C ASN A 101 5.44 3.28 7.38
N PRO A 102 5.08 4.15 6.40
CA PRO A 102 5.69 4.10 5.07
C PRO A 102 7.20 4.30 5.06
N GLY A 103 7.75 5.05 6.02
CA GLY A 103 9.19 5.30 6.12
C GLY A 103 9.95 4.02 6.43
N ASN A 104 9.57 3.33 7.51
CA ASN A 104 10.19 2.05 7.87
C ASN A 104 9.94 0.97 6.82
N LEU A 105 8.73 0.89 6.26
CA LEU A 105 8.45 -0.02 5.14
C LEU A 105 9.36 0.27 3.93
N GLY A 106 9.63 1.54 3.63
CA GLY A 106 10.57 1.92 2.57
C GLY A 106 12.01 1.47 2.84
N GLU A 107 12.45 1.52 4.10
CA GLU A 107 13.75 0.99 4.53
C GLU A 107 13.81 -0.54 4.48
N ASP A 108 12.73 -1.23 4.84
CA ASP A 108 12.61 -2.68 4.71
C ASP A 108 12.69 -3.09 3.23
N ILE A 109 11.96 -2.39 2.36
CA ILE A 109 12.00 -2.61 0.91
C ILE A 109 13.41 -2.37 0.37
N ARG A 110 14.12 -1.33 0.83
CA ARG A 110 15.48 -1.00 0.34
C ARG A 110 16.47 -2.15 0.54
N GLN A 111 16.24 -3.03 1.51
CA GLN A 111 17.11 -4.17 1.80
C GLN A 111 16.80 -5.41 0.94
N LEU A 112 15.71 -5.41 0.17
CA LEU A 112 15.34 -6.54 -0.67
C LEU A 112 16.22 -6.64 -1.93
N PRO A 113 16.53 -7.87 -2.38
CA PRO A 113 17.14 -8.08 -3.69
C PRO A 113 16.27 -7.49 -4.81
N GLY A 114 16.90 -6.76 -5.73
CA GLY A 114 16.23 -6.13 -6.87
C GLY A 114 15.54 -4.80 -6.56
N SER A 115 15.64 -4.30 -5.33
CA SER A 115 15.14 -2.96 -4.99
C SER A 115 15.96 -1.86 -5.64
N VAL A 116 15.27 -0.83 -6.14
CA VAL A 116 15.86 0.30 -6.84
C VAL A 116 15.56 1.59 -6.08
N GLY A 117 16.58 2.13 -5.40
CA GLY A 117 16.51 3.43 -4.73
C GLY A 117 16.58 4.57 -5.74
N MET A 118 15.48 4.87 -6.40
CA MET A 118 15.38 5.97 -7.35
C MET A 118 14.10 6.78 -7.13
N LYS A 119 14.21 8.09 -7.34
CA LYS A 119 13.04 8.95 -7.42
C LYS A 119 12.28 8.68 -8.70
N GLY A 120 10.97 8.50 -8.60
CA GLY A 120 10.12 8.26 -9.76
C GLY A 120 8.65 8.48 -9.46
N ASN A 121 7.82 8.21 -10.46
CA ASN A 121 6.37 8.25 -10.36
C ASN A 121 5.82 6.85 -10.59
N SER A 122 4.83 6.46 -9.79
CA SER A 122 4.12 5.20 -9.96
C SER A 122 3.45 5.14 -11.33
N PRO A 123 3.34 3.94 -11.94
CA PRO A 123 2.82 3.82 -13.29
C PRO A 123 1.33 4.17 -13.36
N ASP A 124 0.91 4.73 -14.51
CA ASP A 124 -0.51 5.03 -14.78
C ASP A 124 -1.36 3.77 -14.81
N ASN A 125 -2.61 3.84 -14.38
CA ASN A 125 -3.54 2.72 -14.52
C ASN A 125 -3.77 2.34 -15.99
N ALA A 126 -4.05 1.06 -16.24
CA ALA A 126 -4.36 0.56 -17.59
C ALA A 126 -5.64 -0.29 -17.59
N GLY A 127 -6.46 -0.15 -18.63
CA GLY A 127 -7.78 -0.77 -18.73
C GLY A 127 -8.92 0.15 -18.27
N THR A 128 -10.14 -0.40 -18.23
CA THR A 128 -11.39 0.41 -18.14
C THR A 128 -11.92 0.63 -16.72
N CYS A 129 -11.54 -0.19 -15.76
CA CYS A 129 -11.87 0.06 -14.35
C CYS A 129 -10.76 0.96 -13.76
N GLN A 130 -11.12 1.92 -12.91
CA GLN A 130 -10.18 2.88 -12.32
C GLN A 130 -10.51 3.02 -10.84
N PRO A 131 -9.51 3.06 -9.93
CA PRO A 131 -9.77 3.34 -8.52
C PRO A 131 -10.33 4.77 -8.37
N PRO A 132 -11.08 5.05 -7.28
CA PRO A 132 -11.57 6.41 -7.03
C PRO A 132 -10.38 7.34 -6.81
N LYS A 133 -10.46 8.55 -7.38
CA LYS A 133 -9.49 9.61 -7.11
C LYS A 133 -9.62 10.05 -5.64
N VAL A 134 -8.47 10.27 -5.02
CA VAL A 134 -8.39 10.71 -3.64
C VAL A 134 -7.78 12.10 -3.61
N PHE A 135 -8.51 13.04 -3.02
CA PHE A 135 -8.11 14.43 -2.90
C PHE A 135 -7.90 14.71 -1.42
N PHE A 136 -6.64 14.63 -0.96
CA PHE A 136 -6.21 15.09 0.35
C PHE A 136 -5.15 16.18 0.16
#